data_AF-A0A2I0X0Q8-F1
#
_entry.id   AF-A0A2I0X0Q8-F1
#
_cell.length_a   1.000
_cell.length_b   1.000
_cell.length_c   1.000
_cell.angle_alpha   90.00
_cell.angle_beta   90.00
_cell.angle_gamma   90.00
#
_symmetry.space_group_name_H-M   'P 1'
#
loop_
_entity.id
_entity.type
_entity.pdbx_description
1 polymer ?
#
loop_
_entity_poly.entity_id
_entity_poly.type
_entity_poly.pdbx_seq_one_letter_code
_entity_poly.pdbx_strand_id
1 'polypeptide(L)'
;MPEEENAKKFLSQIADHFVDSKKVEISTILSKLVSMQYKGKGNIREYIMEMSNLVTRLRALKFKLSDNIIVHLFLISLPTQFSPFKISYNT
;
A
#
# COMPACT_ATOMS: atom_id res chain seq x y z
N MET A 1 14.38 22.17 35.46
CA MET A 1 13.26 21.94 34.53
C MET A 1 12.23 21.11 35.26
N PRO A 2 10.96 21.52 35.38
CA PRO A 2 9.93 20.74 36.05
C PRO A 2 9.77 19.37 35.37
N GLU A 3 9.54 18.31 36.15
CA GLU A 3 9.39 16.94 35.64
C GLU A 3 8.24 16.82 34.62
N GLU A 4 7.17 17.59 34.81
CA GLU A 4 6.01 17.65 33.91
C GLU A 4 6.39 18.16 32.51
N GLU A 5 7.27 19.14 32.42
CA GLU A 5 7.72 19.72 31.14
C GLU A 5 8.61 18.73 30.38
N ASN A 6 9.43 17.95 31.10
CA ASN A 6 10.23 16.88 30.53
C ASN A 6 9.35 15.73 30.00
N ALA A 7 8.34 15.32 30.77
CA ALA A 7 7.40 14.28 30.37
C ALA A 7 6.61 14.67 29.11
N LYS A 8 6.12 15.91 29.03
CA LYS A 8 5.43 16.45 27.83
C LYS A 8 6.34 16.45 26.61
N LYS A 9 7.60 16.90 26.75
CA LYS A 9 8.58 16.90 25.67
C LYS A 9 8.88 15.49 25.15
N PHE A 10 9.03 14.52 26.05
CA PHE A 10 9.28 13.13 25.69
C PHE A 10 8.10 12.51 24.92
N LEU A 11 6.86 12.73 25.37
CA LEU A 11 5.67 12.28 24.65
C LEU A 11 5.54 12.89 23.25
N SER A 12 5.89 14.17 23.09
CA SER A 12 5.93 14.82 21.77
C SER A 12 6.92 14.15 20.83
N GLN A 13 8.15 13.90 21.30
CA GLN A 13 9.19 13.22 20.50
C GLN A 13 8.76 11.82 20.07
N ILE A 14 8.10 11.08 20.97
CA ILE A 14 7.51 9.78 20.64
C ILE A 14 6.47 9.93 19.54
N ALA A 15 5.54 10.88 19.68
CA ALA A 15 4.49 11.12 18.70
C ALA A 15 5.07 11.45 17.31
N ASP A 16 6.09 12.30 17.25
CA ASP A 16 6.78 12.66 16.01
C ASP A 16 7.42 11.44 15.34
N HIS A 17 8.13 10.61 16.12
CA HIS A 17 8.74 9.38 15.61
C HIS A 17 7.70 8.37 15.09
N PHE A 18 6.53 8.29 15.73
CA PHE A 18 5.41 7.47 15.24
C PHE A 18 4.81 7.98 13.94
N VAL A 19 4.82 9.30 13.69
CA VAL A 19 4.38 9.87 12.42
C VAL A 19 5.37 9.51 11.31
N ASP A 20 6.66 9.64 11.57
CA ASP A 20 7.69 9.33 10.58
C ASP A 20 7.76 7.83 10.27
N SER A 21 7.63 6.96 11.28
CA SER A 21 7.57 5.52 11.04
C SER A 21 6.36 5.11 10.19
N LYS A 22 5.19 5.73 10.39
CA LYS A 22 4.01 5.51 9.54
C LYS A 22 4.25 5.93 8.09
N LYS A 23 4.91 7.08 7.85
CA LYS A 23 5.24 7.54 6.49
C LYS A 23 6.20 6.58 5.78
N VAL A 24 7.19 6.08 6.49
CA VAL A 24 8.13 5.07 5.98
C VAL A 24 7.37 3.79 5.63
N GLU A 25 6.51 3.29 6.53
CA GLU A 25 5.72 2.08 6.26
C GLU A 25 4.78 2.25 5.06
N ILE A 26 4.08 3.39 4.96
CA ILE A 26 3.24 3.72 3.79
C ILE A 26 4.07 3.66 2.51
N SER A 27 5.25 4.29 2.51
CA SER A 27 6.14 4.34 1.34
C SER A 27 6.64 2.94 0.95
N THR A 28 6.98 2.10 1.93
CA THR A 28 7.38 0.70 1.70
C THR A 28 6.24 -0.12 1.10
N ILE A 29 5.02 -0.02 1.65
CA ILE A 29 3.86 -0.75 1.13
C ILE A 29 3.51 -0.28 -0.29
N LEU A 30 3.52 1.03 -0.55
CA LEU A 30 3.28 1.59 -1.87
C LEU A 30 4.31 1.11 -2.89
N SER A 31 5.59 1.16 -2.54
CA SER A 31 6.67 0.67 -3.41
C SER A 31 6.48 -0.81 -3.77
N LYS A 32 6.11 -1.65 -2.80
CA LYS A 32 5.79 -3.06 -3.07
C LYS A 32 4.56 -3.20 -3.96
N LEU A 33 3.49 -2.43 -3.70
CA LEU A 33 2.24 -2.49 -4.46
C LEU A 33 2.44 -2.13 -5.93
N VAL A 34 3.20 -1.08 -6.25
CA VAL A 34 3.41 -0.61 -7.63
C VAL A 34 4.43 -1.43 -8.41
N SER A 35 5.37 -2.09 -7.72
CA SER A 35 6.39 -2.96 -8.34
C SER A 35 5.94 -4.40 -8.51
N MET A 36 4.85 -4.79 -7.84
CA MET A 36 4.29 -6.12 -7.90
C MET A 36 3.85 -6.45 -9.34
N GLN A 37 4.32 -7.59 -9.87
CA GLN A 37 3.91 -8.10 -11.18
C GLN A 37 3.49 -9.56 -11.08
N TYR A 38 2.41 -9.93 -11.76
CA TYR A 38 2.02 -11.32 -11.89
C TYR A 38 2.87 -11.99 -12.97
N LYS A 39 3.61 -13.04 -12.62
CA LYS A 39 4.55 -13.69 -13.54
C LYS A 39 3.89 -14.68 -14.52
N GLY A 40 2.56 -14.76 -14.55
CA GLY A 40 1.83 -15.71 -15.39
C GLY A 40 1.94 -17.18 -14.96
N LYS A 41 2.69 -17.46 -13.89
CA LYS A 41 2.90 -18.79 -13.29
C LYS A 41 2.40 -18.77 -11.85
N GLY A 42 1.61 -19.77 -11.45
CA GLY A 42 1.02 -19.87 -10.12
C GLY A 42 -0.47 -19.50 -10.08
N ASN A 43 -0.98 -19.26 -8.87
CA ASN A 43 -2.40 -19.03 -8.63
C ASN A 43 -2.72 -17.53 -8.65
N ILE A 44 -3.48 -17.08 -9.64
CA ILE A 44 -3.91 -15.67 -9.76
C ILE A 44 -4.72 -15.20 -8.53
N ARG A 45 -5.42 -16.11 -7.84
CA ARG A 45 -6.18 -15.78 -6.63
C ARG A 45 -5.26 -15.39 -5.48
N GLU A 46 -4.14 -16.10 -5.32
CA GLU A 46 -3.13 -15.76 -4.31
C GLU A 46 -2.50 -14.41 -4.59
N TYR A 47 -2.21 -14.12 -5.86
CA TYR A 47 -1.73 -12.81 -6.29
C TYR A 47 -2.69 -11.67 -5.93
N ILE A 48 -3.98 -11.84 -6.25
CA ILE A 48 -5.03 -10.86 -5.90
C ILE A 48 -5.14 -10.69 -4.38
N MET A 49 -5.07 -11.79 -3.61
CA MET A 49 -5.12 -11.75 -2.15
C MET A 49 -3.92 -10.99 -1.57
N GLU A 50 -2.72 -11.20 -2.09
CA GLU A 50 -1.54 -10.44 -1.65
C GLU A 50 -1.68 -8.95 -1.95
N MET A 51 -2.16 -8.59 -3.14
CA MET A 51 -2.42 -7.19 -3.51
C MET A 51 -3.48 -6.55 -2.60
N SER A 52 -4.58 -7.26 -2.33
CA SER A 52 -5.65 -6.81 -1.43
C SER A 52 -5.16 -6.62 0.01
N ASN A 53 -4.25 -7.48 0.48
CA ASN A 53 -3.64 -7.33 1.79
C ASN A 53 -2.82 -6.04 1.90
N LEU A 54 -2.04 -5.69 0.87
CA LEU A 54 -1.29 -4.43 0.83
C LEU A 54 -2.22 -3.21 0.87
N VAL A 55 -3.30 -3.22 0.08
CA VAL A 55 -4.32 -2.14 0.09
C VAL A 55 -5.00 -2.02 1.46
N THR A 56 -5.27 -3.14 2.11
CA THR A 56 -5.90 -3.17 3.45
C THR A 56 -4.97 -2.57 4.51
N ARG A 57 -3.67 -2.89 4.45
CA ARG A 57 -2.66 -2.30 5.33
C ARG A 57 -2.53 -0.78 5.14
N LEU A 58 -2.53 -0.30 3.89
CA LEU A 58 -2.55 1.15 3.62
C LEU A 58 -3.77 1.83 4.27
N ARG A 59 -4.95 1.22 4.15
CA ARG A 59 -6.18 1.72 4.78
C ARG A 59 -6.07 1.79 6.30
N ALA A 60 -5.45 0.80 6.94
CA ALA A 60 -5.18 0.80 8.38
C ALA A 60 -4.25 1.95 8.81
N LEU A 61 -3.34 2.37 7.92
CA LEU A 61 -2.46 3.54 8.11
C LEU A 61 -3.13 4.87 7.73
N LYS A 62 -4.46 4.89 7.52
CA LYS A 62 -5.25 6.04 7.06
C LYS A 62 -4.85 6.54 5.66
N PHE A 63 -4.15 5.72 4.87
CA PHE A 63 -3.83 5.99 3.47
C PHE A 63 -4.79 5.22 2.55
N LYS A 64 -5.82 5.89 2.03
CA LYS A 64 -6.83 5.24 1.18
C LYS A 64 -6.54 5.50 -0.30
N LEU A 65 -6.36 4.43 -1.07
CA LEU A 65 -6.36 4.48 -2.53
C LEU A 65 -7.81 4.43 -3.05
N SER A 66 -8.07 5.08 -4.18
CA SER A 66 -9.36 4.94 -4.87
C SER A 66 -9.47 3.58 -5.53
N ASP A 67 -10.69 3.05 -5.64
CA ASP A 67 -10.94 1.76 -6.26
C ASP A 67 -10.48 1.74 -7.72
N ASN A 68 -10.65 2.85 -8.45
CA ASN A 68 -10.12 3.02 -9.80
C ASN A 68 -8.60 2.84 -9.87
N ILE A 69 -7.83 3.43 -8.94
CA ILE A 69 -6.37 3.26 -8.91
C ILE A 69 -6.02 1.80 -8.61
N ILE A 70 -6.73 1.15 -7.69
CA ILE A 70 -6.48 -0.25 -7.33
C ILE A 70 -6.70 -1.16 -8.55
N VAL A 71 -7.80 -0.95 -9.30
CA VAL A 71 -8.07 -1.73 -10.51
C VAL A 71 -7.02 -1.47 -11.59
N HIS A 72 -6.63 -0.22 -11.83
CA HIS A 72 -5.57 0.07 -12.80
C HIS A 72 -4.24 -0.54 -12.41
N LEU A 73 -3.85 -0.50 -11.12
CA LEU A 73 -2.63 -1.15 -10.63
C LEU A 73 -2.67 -2.67 -10.88
N PHE A 74 -3.83 -3.30 -10.65
CA PHE A 74 -4.00 -4.72 -10.96
C PHE A 74 -3.88 -5.00 -12.46
N LEU A 75 -4.52 -4.20 -13.31
CA LEU A 75 -4.48 -4.41 -14.75
C LEU A 75 -3.07 -4.22 -15.34
N ILE A 76 -2.32 -3.22 -14.89
CA ILE A 76 -0.96 -2.98 -15.40
C ILE A 76 0.04 -4.04 -14.93
N SER A 77 -0.20 -4.67 -13.78
CA SER A 77 0.68 -5.71 -13.24
C SER A 77 0.52 -7.08 -13.89
N LEU A 78 -0.57 -7.29 -14.66
CA LEU A 78 -0.79 -8.53 -15.40
C LEU A 78 0.11 -8.62 -16.65
N PRO A 79 0.61 -9.82 -17.00
CA PRO A 79 1.40 -10.03 -18.19
C PRO A 79 0.55 -9.87 -19.46
N THR A 80 1.22 -9.70 -20.60
CA THR A 80 0.58 -9.46 -21.92
C THR A 80 -0.36 -10.57 -22.37
N GLN A 81 -0.18 -11.80 -21.87
CA GLN A 81 -1.13 -12.90 -22.10
C GLN A 81 -2.56 -12.61 -21.57
N PHE A 82 -2.73 -11.64 -20.66
CA PHE A 82 -4.03 -11.18 -20.16
C PHE A 82 -4.54 -9.92 -20.88
N SER A 83 -3.94 -9.54 -22.02
CA SER A 83 -4.35 -8.33 -22.78
C SER A 83 -5.84 -8.24 -23.10
N PRO A 84 -6.58 -9.33 -23.41
CA PRO A 84 -8.03 -9.26 -23.60
C PRO A 84 -8.79 -8.66 -22.40
N PHE A 85 -8.36 -8.97 -21.17
CA PHE A 85 -8.95 -8.40 -19.94
C PHE A 85 -8.65 -6.90 -19.82
N LYS A 86 -7.45 -6.46 -20.22
CA LYS A 86 -7.06 -5.04 -20.19
C LYS A 86 -7.91 -4.19 -21.14
N ILE A 87 -8.29 -4.73 -22.30
CA ILE A 87 -9.08 -4.02 -23.31
C ILE A 87 -10.53 -3.85 -22.84
N SER A 88 -11.11 -4.87 -22.20
CA SER A 88 -12.50 -4.85 -21.73
C SER A 88 -12.82 -3.84 -20.62
N TYR A 89 -11.81 -3.35 -19.89
CA TYR A 89 -12.00 -2.37 -18.81
C TYR A 89 -11.80 -0.92 -19.27
N ASN A 90 -11.15 -0.72 -20.42
CA ASN A 90 -10.87 0.60 -20.99
C ASN A 90 -11.88 1.02 -22.08
N THR A 91 -12.83 0.14 -22.42
CA THR A 91 -13.92 0.39 -23.39
C THR A 91 -15.22 0.48 -22.62
#